data_AF-A0A2V8M720-F1
#
_entry.id   AF-A0A2V8M720-F1
#
_cell.length_a   1.000
_cell.length_b   1.000
_cell.length_c   1.000
_cell.angle_alpha   90.00
_cell.angle_beta   90.00
_cell.angle_gamma   90.00
#
_symmetry.space_group_name_H-M   'P 1'
#
loop_
_entity.id
_entity.type
_entity.pdbx_description
1 polymer ?
#
loop_
_entity_poly.entity_id
_entity_poly.type
_entity_poly.pdbx_seq_one_letter_code
_entity_poly.pdbx_strand_id
1 'polypeptide(L)'
;MILDGVLKEGDPLPSVRKVAAEFRVNPLTVLKSYQELVDEGLVESRRGLGMFVVEGARNLLLDGERQRFLEEEWPRVQEVIHRLGLSADDLLNNAPRRSKPRKKGSG
;
A
#
# COMPACT_ATOMS: atom_id res chain seq x y z
N MET A 1 -5.47 1.35 0.37
CA MET A 1 -6.07 2.66 0.79
C MET A 1 -5.02 3.73 1.01
N ILE A 2 -4.03 3.54 1.89
CA ILE A 2 -2.96 4.54 2.14
C ILE A 2 -1.98 4.62 0.96
N LEU A 3 -1.47 3.47 0.50
CA LEU A 3 -0.55 3.42 -0.65
C LEU A 3 -1.17 3.87 -1.98
N ASP A 4 -2.44 3.51 -2.19
CA ASP A 4 -3.25 3.94 -3.35
C ASP A 4 -3.60 5.43 -3.33
N GLY A 5 -3.27 6.14 -2.25
CA GLY A 5 -3.51 7.58 -2.07
C GLY A 5 -4.97 7.95 -1.78
N VAL A 6 -5.80 6.97 -1.41
CA VAL A 6 -7.22 7.20 -1.03
C VAL A 6 -7.32 7.85 0.35
N LEU A 7 -6.43 7.48 1.28
CA LEU A 7 -6.27 8.12 2.58
C LEU A 7 -4.92 8.82 2.63
N LYS A 8 -4.92 10.09 3.01
CA LYS A 8 -3.71 10.89 3.22
C LYS A 8 -3.31 10.87 4.68
N GLU A 9 -2.09 11.31 4.92
CA GLU A 9 -1.57 11.54 6.27
C GLU A 9 -2.47 12.54 7.01
N GLY A 10 -2.82 12.22 8.26
CA GLY A 10 -3.76 12.98 9.05
C GLY A 10 -5.25 12.73 8.74
N ASP A 11 -5.60 11.95 7.71
CA ASP A 11 -7.01 11.60 7.45
C ASP A 11 -7.52 10.59 8.48
N PRO A 12 -8.80 10.68 8.88
CA PRO A 12 -9.44 9.66 9.70
C PRO A 12 -9.66 8.37 8.91
N LEU A 13 -9.39 7.23 9.55
CA LEU A 13 -9.83 5.93 9.06
C LEU A 13 -11.37 5.87 9.02
N PRO A 14 -11.97 5.28 7.97
CA PRO A 14 -13.40 5.01 7.96
C PRO A 14 -13.77 4.05 9.10
N SER A 15 -15.00 4.14 9.59
CA SER A 15 -15.45 3.25 10.66
C SER A 15 -15.39 1.78 10.25
N VAL A 16 -15.10 0.91 11.22
CA VAL A 16 -15.06 -0.56 11.04
C VAL A 16 -16.33 -1.06 10.35
N ARG A 17 -17.50 -0.55 10.75
CA ARG A 17 -18.79 -0.92 10.16
C ARG A 17 -18.90 -0.51 8.69
N LYS A 18 -18.42 0.68 8.32
CA LYS A 18 -18.43 1.16 6.94
C LYS A 18 -17.56 0.27 6.04
N VAL A 19 -16.32 -0.01 6.46
CA VAL A 19 -15.40 -0.86 5.71
C VAL A 19 -15.91 -2.30 5.61
N ALA A 20 -16.44 -2.84 6.70
CA ALA A 20 -17.02 -4.19 6.70
C ALA A 20 -18.17 -4.32 5.69
N ALA A 21 -19.05 -3.32 5.61
CA ALA A 21 -20.15 -3.30 4.66
C ALA A 21 -19.67 -3.13 3.21
N GLU A 22 -18.74 -2.20 2.97
CA GLU A 22 -18.22 -1.89 1.63
C GLU A 22 -17.48 -3.08 1.00
N PHE A 23 -16.61 -3.74 1.78
CA PHE A 23 -15.81 -4.87 1.32
C PHE A 23 -16.46 -6.23 1.58
N ARG A 24 -17.66 -6.26 2.20
CA ARG A 24 -18.38 -7.49 2.60
C ARG A 24 -17.50 -8.46 3.40
N VAL A 25 -16.72 -7.91 4.33
CA VAL A 25 -15.83 -8.64 5.24
C VAL A 25 -16.36 -8.62 6.66
N ASN A 26 -15.94 -9.58 7.49
CA ASN A 26 -16.35 -9.61 8.90
C ASN A 26 -15.80 -8.37 9.65
N PRO A 27 -16.63 -7.64 10.42
CA PRO A 27 -16.18 -6.50 11.23
C PRO A 27 -14.99 -6.80 12.16
N LEU A 28 -14.88 -8.02 12.69
CA LEU A 28 -13.75 -8.43 13.52
C LEU A 28 -12.45 -8.50 12.70
N THR A 29 -12.51 -8.91 11.44
CA THR A 29 -11.35 -8.90 10.54
C THR A 29 -10.87 -7.47 10.31
N VAL A 30 -11.79 -6.54 10.04
CA VAL A 30 -11.45 -5.11 9.85
C VAL A 30 -10.85 -4.52 11.11
N LEU A 31 -11.45 -4.82 12.28
CA LEU A 31 -10.92 -4.36 13.56
C LEU A 31 -9.49 -4.88 13.80
N LYS A 32 -9.25 -6.16 13.52
CA LYS A 32 -7.91 -6.75 13.63
C LYS A 32 -6.92 -6.07 12.70
N SER A 33 -7.28 -5.85 11.43
CA SER A 33 -6.41 -5.12 10.48
C SER A 33 -6.14 -3.69 10.93
N TYR A 34 -7.11 -3.00 11.53
CA TYR A 34 -6.86 -1.66 12.08
C TYR A 34 -5.93 -1.70 13.29
N GLN A 35 -6.03 -2.71 14.14
CA GLN A 35 -5.10 -2.90 15.25
C GLN A 35 -3.68 -3.19 14.75
N GLU A 36 -3.52 -4.02 13.72
CA GLU A 36 -2.23 -4.27 13.07
C GLU A 36 -1.60 -2.97 12.54
N LEU A 37 -2.40 -2.10 11.90
CA LEU A 37 -1.92 -0.79 11.45
C LEU A 37 -1.50 0.14 12.61
N VAL A 38 -2.15 0.04 13.77
CA VAL A 38 -1.74 0.77 14.99
C VAL A 38 -0.43 0.23 15.52
N ASP A 39 -0.30 -1.09 15.59
CA ASP A 39 0.89 -1.78 16.09
C ASP A 39 2.11 -1.53 15.19
N GLU A 40 1.88 -1.36 13.87
CA GLU A 40 2.88 -0.96 12.88
C GLU A 40 3.18 0.55 12.88
N GLY A 41 2.50 1.35 13.71
CA GLY A 41 2.70 2.80 13.82
C GLY A 41 2.20 3.60 12.61
N LEU A 42 1.35 3.01 11.77
CA LEU A 42 0.82 3.63 10.55
C LEU A 42 -0.42 4.48 10.82
N VAL A 43 -1.13 4.16 11.89
CA VAL A 43 -2.31 4.90 12.36
C VAL A 43 -2.25 5.07 13.88
N GLU A 44 -2.82 6.16 14.36
CA GLU A 44 -2.91 6.48 15.78
C GLU A 44 -4.36 6.62 16.22
N SER A 45 -4.66 6.19 17.45
CA SER A 45 -5.98 6.38 18.07
C SER A 45 -6.02 7.72 18.81
N ARG A 46 -6.92 8.60 18.40
CA ARG A 46 -7.20 9.87 19.08
C ARG A 46 -8.46 9.71 19.93
N ARG A 47 -8.33 9.86 21.26
CA ARG A 47 -9.43 9.68 22.21
C ARG A 47 -10.68 10.47 21.80
N GLY A 48 -11.79 9.76 21.61
CA GLY A 48 -13.08 10.35 21.25
C GLY A 48 -13.22 10.79 19.78
N LEU A 49 -12.16 10.71 18.98
CA LEU A 49 -12.12 11.21 17.60
C LEU A 49 -11.96 10.10 16.55
N GLY A 50 -11.49 8.92 16.95
CA GLY A 50 -11.28 7.77 16.06
C GLY A 50 -9.81 7.52 15.77
N MET A 51 -9.52 6.80 14.68
CA MET A 51 -8.15 6.48 14.27
C MET A 51 -7.75 7.32 13.06
N PHE A 52 -6.50 7.74 13.00
CA PHE A 52 -5.98 8.67 11.98
C PHE A 52 -4.67 8.16 11.41
N VAL A 53 -4.41 8.40 10.12
CA VAL A 53 -3.15 8.04 9.47
C VAL A 53 -2.02 8.92 10.03
N VAL A 54 -0.93 8.28 10.44
CA VAL A 54 0.27 8.96 10.99
C VAL A 54 1.04 9.66 9.87
N GLU A 55 1.68 10.78 10.19
CA GLU A 55 2.58 11.48 9.27
C GLU A 55 3.76 10.58 8.89
N GLY A 56 4.09 10.50 7.61
CA GLY A 56 5.09 9.56 7.09
C GLY A 56 4.65 8.09 6.98
N ALA A 57 3.41 7.73 7.35
CA ALA A 57 2.92 6.34 7.25
C ALA A 57 3.02 5.77 5.83
N ARG A 58 2.84 6.62 4.80
CA ARG A 58 2.99 6.20 3.41
C ARG A 58 4.43 5.80 3.08
N ASN A 59 5.41 6.55 3.58
CA ASN A 59 6.82 6.25 3.34
C ASN A 59 7.23 4.97 4.09
N LEU A 60 6.78 4.80 5.33
CA LEU A 60 7.02 3.57 6.10
C LEU A 60 6.47 2.32 5.39
N LEU A 61 5.24 2.40 4.87
CA LEU A 61 4.65 1.31 4.08
C LEU A 61 5.44 1.02 2.80
N LEU A 62 5.84 2.07 2.07
CA LEU A 62 6.62 1.92 0.84
C LEU A 62 7.99 1.27 1.11
N ASP A 63 8.66 1.66 2.19
CA ASP A 63 9.95 1.09 2.56
C ASP A 63 9.81 -0.39 2.94
N GLY A 64 8.76 -0.74 3.68
CA GLY A 64 8.44 -2.14 4.00
C GLY A 64 8.13 -2.99 2.77
N GLU A 65 7.32 -2.49 1.83
CA GLU A 65 7.04 -3.17 0.56
C GLU A 65 8.29 -3.33 -0.30
N ARG A 66 9.11 -2.28 -0.37
CA ARG A 66 10.38 -2.32 -1.11
C ARG A 66 11.32 -3.37 -0.54
N GLN A 67 11.47 -3.42 0.79
CA GLN A 67 12.31 -4.40 1.44
C GLN A 67 11.81 -5.82 1.15
N ARG A 68 10.51 -6.07 1.33
CA ARG A 68 9.89 -7.37 1.06
C ARG A 68 10.07 -7.79 -0.40
N PHE A 69 9.89 -6.88 -1.35
CA PHE A 69 10.15 -7.15 -2.76
C PHE A 69 11.60 -7.55 -2.99
N LEU A 70 12.57 -6.82 -2.43
CA LEU A 70 13.99 -7.10 -2.59
C LEU A 70 14.41 -8.43 -1.97
N GLU A 71 13.77 -8.85 -0.88
CA GLU A 71 14.10 -10.09 -0.18
C GLU A 71 13.40 -11.32 -0.78
N GLU A 72 12.13 -11.19 -1.16
CA GLU A 72 11.29 -12.35 -1.50
C GLU A 72 11.11 -12.53 -3.02
N GLU A 73 10.97 -11.43 -3.76
CA GLU A 73 10.59 -11.47 -5.19
C GLU A 73 11.78 -11.20 -6.12
N TRP A 74 12.64 -10.25 -5.76
CA TRP A 74 13.78 -9.86 -6.58
C TRP A 74 14.74 -11.02 -6.89
N PRO A 75 15.06 -11.95 -5.97
CA PRO A 75 15.91 -13.09 -6.30
C PRO A 75 15.33 -13.96 -7.42
N ARG A 76 14.00 -14.14 -7.45
CA ARG A 76 13.31 -14.90 -8.49
C ARG A 76 13.36 -14.16 -9.83
N VAL A 77 13.21 -12.84 -9.80
CA VAL A 77 13.31 -11.98 -11.00
C VAL A 77 14.74 -12.02 -11.55
N GLN A 78 15.76 -11.93 -10.70
CA GLN A 78 17.16 -12.01 -11.11
C GLN A 78 17.49 -13.35 -11.78
N GLU A 79 16.98 -14.46 -11.25
CA GLU A 79 17.19 -15.79 -11.85
C GLU A 79 16.61 -15.86 -13.28
N VAL A 80 15.43 -15.28 -13.48
CA VAL A 80 14.81 -15.21 -14.82
C VAL A 80 15.63 -14.36 -15.77
N ILE A 81 16.09 -13.18 -15.32
CA ILE A 81 16.95 -12.29 -16.10
C ILE A 81 18.22 -13.02 -16.53
N HIS A 82 18.89 -13.68 -15.57
CA HIS A 82 20.13 -14.40 -15.82
C HIS A 82 19.95 -15.56 -16.81
N ARG A 83 18.91 -16.38 -16.63
CA ARG A 83 18.60 -17.51 -17.53
C ARG A 83 18.31 -17.08 -18.96
N LEU A 84 17.73 -15.90 -19.14
CA LEU A 84 17.40 -15.35 -20.46
C LEU A 84 18.54 -14.53 -21.07
N GLY A 85 19.64 -14.32 -20.33
CA GLY A 85 20.75 -13.50 -20.79
C GLY A 85 20.39 -12.02 -20.97
N LEU A 86 19.40 -11.53 -20.22
CA LEU A 86 18.93 -10.15 -20.32
C LEU A 86 19.87 -9.19 -19.58
N SER A 87 20.22 -8.09 -20.24
CA SER A 87 20.95 -6.99 -19.61
C SER A 87 19.99 -5.97 -18.97
N ALA A 88 20.52 -5.11 -18.12
CA ALA A 88 19.76 -3.98 -17.58
C ALA A 88 19.23 -3.06 -18.69
N ASP A 89 20.01 -2.86 -19.76
CA ASP A 89 19.62 -2.05 -20.92
C ASP A 89 18.43 -2.67 -21.65
N ASP A 90 18.40 -4.00 -21.82
CA ASP A 90 17.26 -4.69 -22.44
C ASP A 90 15.96 -4.44 -21.67
N LEU A 91 16.04 -4.44 -20.33
CA LEU A 91 14.88 -4.21 -19.47
C LEU A 91 14.40 -2.76 -19.51
N LEU A 92 15.34 -1.80 -19.47
CA LEU A 92 15.02 -0.37 -19.46
C LEU A 92 14.49 0.12 -20.81
N ASN A 93 15.04 -0.38 -21.92
CA ASN A 93 14.62 0.01 -23.27
C ASN A 93 13.26 -0.58 -23.68
N ASN A 94 12.89 -1.73 -23.11
CA ASN A 94 11.63 -2.42 -23.41
C ASN A 94 10.55 -2.23 -22.32
N ALA A 95 10.80 -1.40 -21.31
CA ALA A 95 9.81 -1.12 -20.28
C ALA A 95 8.55 -0.47 -20.89
N PRO A 96 7.33 -0.98 -20.58
CA PRO A 96 6.11 -0.38 -21.07
C PRO A 96 6.03 1.08 -20.61
N ARG A 97 5.85 2.00 -21.56
CA ARG A 97 5.71 3.44 -21.25
C ARG A 97 4.53 3.62 -20.31
N ARG A 98 4.79 4.07 -19.07
CA ARG A 98 3.75 4.31 -18.05
C ARG A 98 2.62 5.15 -18.64
N SER A 99 1.41 4.58 -18.68
CA SER A 99 0.18 5.32 -18.99
C SER A 99 -0.18 6.23 -17.82
N LYS A 100 -0.41 7.52 -18.09
CA LYS A 100 -0.80 8.51 -17.07
C LYS A 100 -2.10 8.10 -16.36
N PRO A 101 -2.27 8.40 -15.06
CA PRO A 101 -3.51 8.11 -14.36
C PRO A 101 -4.66 8.94 -14.96
N ARG A 102 -5.76 8.29 -15.35
CA ARG A 102 -7.00 8.97 -15.76
C ARG A 102 -7.57 9.70 -14.53
N LYS A 103 -7.51 11.03 -14.52
CA LYS A 103 -8.34 11.86 -13.61
C LYS A 103 -9.81 11.50 -13.86
N LYS A 104 -10.48 10.86 -12.90
CA LYS A 104 -11.95 10.80 -12.90
C LYS A 104 -12.46 12.20 -12.58
N GLY A 105 -13.19 12.79 -13.52
CA GLY A 105 -13.86 14.06 -13.35
C GLY A 105 -14.91 13.97 -12.26
N SER A 106 -14.91 14.97 -11.38
CA SER A 106 -16.05 15.32 -10.55
C SER A 106 -17.14 15.90 -11.46
N GLY A 107 -18.27 15.23 -11.52
CA GLY A 107 -19.56 15.80 -11.88
C GLY A 107 -20.41 15.89 -10.63
#